data_AF-A0A8B6EWK5-F1
#
_entry.id   AF-A0A8B6EWK5-F1
#
_cell.length_a   1.000
_cell.length_b   1.000
_cell.length_c   1.000
_cell.angle_alpha   90.00
_cell.angle_beta   90.00
_cell.angle_gamma   90.00
#
_symmetry.space_group_name_H-M   'P 1'
#
loop_
_entity.id
_entity.type
_entity.pdbx_description
1 polymer ?
#
loop_
_entity_poly.entity_id
_entity_poly.type
_entity_poly.pdbx_seq_one_letter_code
_entity_poly.pdbx_strand_id
1 'polypeptide(L)'
;MEKPTQSNEDKDTKTREAQRKLKMTDEQWPVLKRSKWDEKSDTTQGTRRVIQPTYEVAGQTQEECLEEYPDFIKWIEENLPSQHLKSKGVHRISIARPHENGSYKTKSMSNIRAVQFDFKGTKTVNSQSLQKLAEKHSLTNGKWMFYGKTGNDIDQLWRSVTNGVIQGTIPTFCAKVSAARIENDNHVICIYNNNFLNERDIFSLRDGIRNAGIEEPLEYKANIYKHLGIYSDNEWGIDPVLYRDERGMFQSLFDLSYHKDASKSAVAGIMVKMKSSTLLSISGPRKTCQYPITLGIKSISPIIRYRGRWNNDVRVSVLFHDGNTCMRGVAFGAAALKFKRKLKVGRTYKFRYYKIGVHDKRYSNTKYRIHLLENTITTKIEAGYACIPKEKGLKISEMKEQIRNLLVSTLKVQIRKVGDLTKPTERFYRNVYVSDETGKIRIELWSNYENDFPYEFGDHVKLKYMTLKNNGRYCYLKQSDYTNISRWKNI
;
A
#
# COMPACT_ATOMS: atom_id res chain seq x y z
N MET A 1 -61.39 -55.53 13.55
CA MET A 1 -61.09 -54.38 12.67
C MET A 1 -61.20 -53.13 13.51
N GLU A 2 -60.41 -52.11 13.17
CA GLU A 2 -60.15 -50.87 13.93
C GLU A 2 -59.12 -50.97 15.06
N LYS A 3 -57.98 -50.30 14.85
CA LYS A 3 -57.36 -49.39 15.82
C LYS A 3 -56.56 -48.30 15.08
N PRO A 4 -56.51 -47.06 15.60
CA PRO A 4 -56.07 -45.88 14.88
C PRO A 4 -54.61 -45.50 15.15
N THR A 5 -54.10 -44.69 14.22
CA THR A 5 -52.78 -44.08 14.12
C THR A 5 -52.46 -43.14 15.30
N GLN A 6 -51.31 -43.33 15.94
CA GLN A 6 -50.73 -42.39 16.90
C GLN A 6 -49.54 -41.63 16.26
N SER A 7 -49.54 -40.32 16.49
CA SER A 7 -48.65 -39.28 15.97
C SER A 7 -47.23 -39.35 16.53
N ASN A 8 -46.23 -39.18 15.65
CA ASN A 8 -44.83 -38.97 16.00
C ASN A 8 -44.61 -37.50 16.44
N GLU A 9 -44.64 -37.23 17.73
CA GLU A 9 -44.28 -35.91 18.29
C GLU A 9 -43.25 -35.98 19.44
N ASP A 10 -42.44 -37.04 19.49
CA ASP A 10 -41.56 -37.30 20.67
C ASP A 10 -40.09 -37.60 20.33
N LYS A 11 -39.57 -37.04 19.23
CA LYS A 11 -38.15 -37.20 18.84
C LYS A 11 -37.29 -35.93 18.89
N ASP A 12 -37.84 -34.78 19.22
CA ASP A 12 -37.09 -33.50 19.11
C ASP A 12 -36.70 -32.85 20.45
N THR A 13 -36.98 -33.50 21.58
CA THR A 13 -36.61 -33.03 22.93
C THR A 13 -35.32 -33.64 23.49
N LYS A 14 -34.85 -34.79 22.96
CA LYS A 14 -33.62 -35.44 23.45
C LYS A 14 -32.31 -34.92 22.83
N THR A 15 -32.37 -34.15 21.74
CA THR A 15 -31.17 -33.63 21.06
C THR A 15 -30.76 -32.24 21.58
N ARG A 16 -31.62 -31.54 22.35
CA ARG A 16 -31.36 -30.19 22.88
C ARG A 16 -30.80 -30.13 24.31
N GLU A 17 -30.88 -31.22 25.08
CA GLU A 17 -30.26 -31.29 26.42
C GLU A 17 -28.80 -31.76 26.42
N ALA A 18 -28.35 -32.45 25.37
CA ALA A 18 -26.95 -32.88 25.23
C ALA A 18 -25.98 -31.72 24.86
N GLN A 19 -26.49 -30.58 24.39
CA GLN A 19 -25.66 -29.42 24.00
C GLN A 19 -25.55 -28.32 25.06
N ARG A 20 -26.13 -28.51 26.26
CA ARG A 20 -26.16 -27.47 27.32
C ARG A 20 -25.43 -27.83 28.62
N LYS A 21 -24.77 -28.99 28.71
CA LYS A 21 -24.01 -29.44 29.91
C LYS A 21 -22.50 -29.62 29.71
N LEU A 22 -21.87 -28.84 28.82
CA LEU A 22 -20.41 -28.71 28.76
C LEU A 22 -20.03 -27.24 28.86
N LYS A 23 -20.07 -26.74 30.10
CA LYS A 23 -19.38 -25.53 30.52
C LYS A 23 -18.61 -25.87 31.80
N MET A 24 -17.37 -25.39 31.83
CA MET A 24 -16.55 -25.16 33.01
C MET A 24 -15.89 -26.37 33.68
N THR A 25 -14.67 -26.65 33.23
CA THR A 25 -13.56 -27.02 34.10
C THR A 25 -12.31 -26.29 33.62
N ASP A 26 -11.82 -25.38 34.48
CA ASP A 26 -10.52 -24.73 34.56
C ASP A 26 -9.61 -24.72 33.32
N GLU A 27 -9.59 -23.55 32.66
CA GLU A 27 -8.58 -23.18 31.66
C GLU A 27 -7.20 -23.03 32.33
N GLN A 28 -6.37 -24.06 32.17
CA GLN A 28 -4.92 -23.91 32.22
C GLN A 28 -4.49 -23.00 31.04
N TRP A 29 -3.95 -21.84 31.38
CA TRP A 29 -3.27 -20.94 30.45
C TRP A 29 -2.17 -21.68 29.68
N PRO A 30 -2.01 -21.47 28.35
CA PRO A 30 -0.87 -22.00 27.63
C PRO A 30 0.39 -21.25 28.05
N VAL A 31 1.22 -21.90 28.86
CA VAL A 31 2.57 -21.46 29.20
C VAL A 31 3.38 -21.29 27.91
N LEU A 32 3.90 -20.08 27.70
CA LEU A 32 4.95 -19.75 26.73
C LEU A 32 6.05 -20.82 26.74
N LYS A 33 6.16 -21.61 25.67
CA LYS A 33 7.28 -22.54 25.52
C LYS A 33 8.52 -21.77 25.07
N ARG A 34 9.45 -21.53 26.00
CA ARG A 34 10.85 -21.19 25.71
C ARG A 34 11.45 -22.29 24.83
N SER A 35 11.95 -21.96 23.63
CA SER A 35 12.93 -22.81 22.97
C SER A 35 14.27 -22.65 23.68
N LYS A 36 14.89 -23.76 24.07
CA LYS A 36 16.18 -23.82 24.79
C LYS A 36 17.30 -23.09 24.04
N TRP A 37 18.24 -22.58 24.83
CA TRP A 37 19.54 -22.08 24.40
C TRP A 37 20.35 -23.22 23.78
N ASP A 38 20.56 -23.18 22.47
CA ASP A 38 21.59 -23.98 21.81
C ASP A 38 22.68 -23.03 21.32
N GLU A 39 23.78 -22.93 22.07
CA GLU A 39 25.06 -22.46 21.54
C GLU A 39 25.54 -23.47 20.51
N LYS A 40 25.16 -23.29 19.24
CA LYS A 40 25.86 -23.95 18.13
C LYS A 40 26.91 -23.00 17.58
N SER A 41 28.15 -23.21 18.01
CA SER A 41 29.34 -22.72 17.35
C SER A 41 29.46 -23.39 15.99
N ASP A 42 29.15 -22.67 14.91
CA ASP A 42 29.44 -23.13 13.56
C ASP A 42 30.94 -22.89 13.29
N THR A 43 31.73 -23.94 13.43
CA THR A 43 33.19 -23.93 13.22
C THR A 43 33.51 -23.84 11.73
N THR A 44 33.41 -22.64 11.18
CA THR A 44 34.24 -22.20 10.06
C THR A 44 34.54 -20.70 10.22
N GLN A 45 35.76 -20.41 10.67
CA GLN A 45 36.35 -19.09 10.92
C GLN A 45 35.59 -18.21 11.94
N GLY A 46 35.86 -18.41 13.25
CA GLY A 46 35.97 -17.38 14.30
C GLY A 46 34.94 -16.24 14.41
N THR A 47 33.76 -16.35 13.81
CA THR A 47 32.80 -15.25 13.67
C THR A 47 31.69 -15.40 14.70
N ARG A 48 31.65 -14.56 15.74
CA ARG A 48 30.49 -14.49 16.65
C ARG A 48 29.34 -13.76 15.95
N ARG A 49 28.22 -14.45 15.75
CA ARG A 49 26.96 -13.83 15.35
C ARG A 49 26.11 -13.62 16.60
N VAL A 50 25.71 -12.38 16.86
CA VAL A 50 24.65 -12.11 17.84
C VAL A 50 23.33 -12.37 17.12
N ILE A 51 22.71 -13.52 17.39
CA ILE A 51 21.43 -13.95 16.81
C ILE A 51 20.37 -13.88 17.91
N GLN A 52 19.23 -13.26 17.59
CA GLN A 52 18.06 -13.17 18.47
C GLN A 52 17.43 -14.56 18.73
N PRO A 53 16.77 -14.80 19.88
CA PRO A 53 15.75 -15.84 20.01
C PRO A 53 14.57 -15.57 19.07
N THR A 54 14.09 -16.59 18.36
CA THR A 54 12.88 -16.51 17.53
C THR A 54 11.64 -16.49 18.41
N TYR A 55 10.81 -15.45 18.28
CA TYR A 55 9.50 -15.38 18.95
C TYR A 55 8.43 -15.96 18.00
N GLU A 56 7.71 -17.00 18.43
CA GLU A 56 6.52 -17.49 17.71
C GLU A 56 5.31 -16.65 18.13
N VAL A 57 4.76 -15.86 17.20
CA VAL A 57 3.44 -15.25 17.37
C VAL A 57 2.42 -16.17 16.70
N ALA A 58 1.69 -16.94 17.50
CA ALA A 58 0.61 -17.78 17.02
C ALA A 58 -0.59 -16.90 16.62
N GLY A 59 -0.69 -16.58 15.32
CA GLY A 59 -1.98 -16.42 14.64
C GLY A 59 -2.97 -15.37 15.15
N GLN A 60 -2.54 -14.19 15.63
CA GLN A 60 -3.45 -13.06 15.85
C GLN A 60 -3.00 -11.80 15.11
N THR A 61 -3.93 -11.24 14.32
CA THR A 61 -3.79 -9.92 13.70
C THR A 61 -4.45 -8.89 14.61
N GLN A 62 -3.71 -8.39 15.61
CA GLN A 62 -4.08 -7.18 16.33
C GLN A 62 -2.90 -6.21 16.40
N GLU A 63 -3.26 -4.92 16.34
CA GLU A 63 -2.37 -3.77 16.49
C GLU A 63 -1.84 -3.72 17.92
N GLU A 64 -0.84 -4.53 18.24
CA GLU A 64 -0.14 -4.45 19.53
C GLU A 64 0.92 -3.36 19.47
N CYS A 65 0.87 -2.45 20.45
CA CYS A 65 1.87 -1.39 20.62
C CYS A 65 3.21 -2.02 21.03
N LEU A 66 4.35 -1.45 20.63
CA LEU A 66 5.68 -1.93 21.05
C LEU A 66 5.87 -1.98 22.59
N GLU A 67 4.99 -1.33 23.34
CA GLU A 67 4.92 -1.41 24.81
C GLU A 67 4.72 -2.85 25.33
N GLU A 68 4.28 -3.80 24.49
CA GLU A 68 4.09 -5.21 24.86
C GLU A 68 5.34 -6.09 24.73
N TYR A 69 6.47 -5.55 24.24
CA TYR A 69 7.72 -6.32 24.07
C TYR A 69 8.90 -5.70 24.84
N PRO A 70 8.83 -5.59 26.18
CA PRO A 70 9.86 -4.93 26.99
C PRO A 70 11.23 -5.59 26.84
N ASP A 71 11.28 -6.92 26.70
CA ASP A 71 12.51 -7.68 26.49
C ASP A 71 13.16 -7.34 25.14
N PHE A 72 12.35 -7.08 24.10
CA PHE A 72 12.86 -6.71 22.79
C PHE A 72 13.43 -5.29 22.78
N ILE A 73 12.73 -4.34 23.40
CA ILE A 73 13.23 -2.97 23.57
C ILE A 73 14.53 -2.99 24.36
N LYS A 74 14.56 -3.72 25.48
CA LYS A 74 15.79 -3.93 26.27
C LYS A 74 16.92 -4.51 25.42
N TRP A 75 16.64 -5.54 24.61
CA TRP A 75 17.64 -6.14 23.72
C TRP A 75 18.18 -5.14 22.70
N ILE A 76 17.34 -4.28 22.10
CA ILE A 76 17.82 -3.24 21.18
C ILE A 76 18.79 -2.29 21.89
N GLU A 77 18.42 -1.81 23.08
CA GLU A 77 19.25 -0.86 23.84
C GLU A 77 20.58 -1.47 24.30
N GLU A 78 20.61 -2.78 24.58
CA GLU A 78 21.83 -3.52 24.92
C GLU A 78 22.68 -3.91 23.70
N ASN A 79 22.13 -3.81 22.48
CA ASN A 79 22.78 -4.25 21.24
C ASN A 79 22.76 -3.16 20.16
N LEU A 80 23.11 -1.93 20.56
CA LEU A 80 23.19 -0.81 19.62
C LEU A 80 24.41 -0.93 18.70
N PRO A 81 24.28 -0.62 17.39
CA PRO A 81 25.37 -0.75 16.42
C PRO A 81 26.65 -0.02 16.81
N SER A 82 26.52 1.16 17.42
CA SER A 82 27.65 1.97 17.88
C SER A 82 28.50 1.29 18.97
N GLN A 83 27.92 0.36 19.74
CA GLN A 83 28.57 -0.29 20.89
C GLN A 83 29.37 -1.54 20.49
N HIS A 84 29.11 -2.09 19.30
CA HIS A 84 29.76 -3.31 18.83
C HIS A 84 30.86 -3.02 17.82
N LEU A 85 32.09 -3.43 18.14
CA LEU A 85 33.23 -3.33 17.25
C LEU A 85 33.45 -4.65 16.50
N LYS A 86 33.74 -4.54 15.21
CA LYS A 86 34.09 -5.69 14.37
C LYS A 86 35.33 -6.43 14.86
N SER A 87 36.30 -5.72 15.43
CA SER A 87 37.51 -6.30 16.05
C SER A 87 37.21 -7.17 17.27
N LYS A 88 36.05 -6.98 17.91
CA LYS A 88 35.56 -7.82 19.03
C LYS A 88 34.75 -9.04 18.55
N GLY A 89 34.82 -9.36 17.26
CA GLY A 89 34.22 -10.57 16.68
C GLY A 89 32.73 -10.45 16.32
N VAL A 90 32.10 -9.29 16.52
CA VAL A 90 30.71 -9.04 16.09
C VAL A 90 30.73 -8.38 14.73
N HIS A 91 30.23 -9.05 13.69
CA HIS A 91 30.28 -8.49 12.33
C HIS A 91 29.01 -7.74 11.93
N ARG A 92 27.85 -8.23 12.41
CA ARG A 92 26.53 -7.71 12.08
C ARG A 92 25.56 -7.96 13.22
N ILE A 93 24.64 -7.03 13.37
CA ILE A 93 23.44 -7.16 14.20
C ILE A 93 22.28 -7.36 13.24
N SER A 94 21.39 -8.32 13.54
CA SER A 94 20.31 -8.69 12.63
C SER A 94 19.01 -8.79 13.40
N ILE A 95 17.94 -8.34 12.77
CA ILE A 95 16.57 -8.57 13.21
C ILE A 95 15.82 -9.32 12.12
N ALA A 96 14.96 -10.24 12.53
CA ALA A 96 14.11 -10.97 11.61
C ALA A 96 12.69 -11.05 12.17
N ARG A 97 11.70 -10.86 11.29
CA ARG A 97 10.31 -11.11 11.63
C ARG A 97 9.95 -12.54 11.22
N PRO A 98 9.29 -13.32 12.10
CA PRO A 98 8.76 -14.62 11.70
C PRO A 98 7.83 -14.45 10.49
N HIS A 99 8.03 -15.28 9.46
CA HIS A 99 7.06 -15.34 8.36
C HIS A 99 5.77 -15.98 8.89
N GLU A 100 4.60 -15.53 8.45
CA GLU A 100 3.28 -16.07 8.84
C GLU A 100 3.14 -17.60 8.62
N ASN A 101 4.06 -18.21 7.86
CA ASN A 101 4.07 -19.63 7.53
C ASN A 101 5.21 -20.42 8.23
N GLY A 102 5.78 -19.89 9.33
CA GLY A 102 6.59 -20.67 10.28
C GLY A 102 7.94 -21.21 9.81
N SER A 103 8.33 -21.09 8.53
CA SER A 103 9.66 -21.49 8.08
C SER A 103 10.36 -20.36 7.33
N TYR A 104 11.37 -19.79 7.99
CA TYR A 104 12.46 -19.10 7.31
C TYR A 104 13.31 -20.16 6.58
N LYS A 105 12.75 -20.73 5.50
CA LYS A 105 13.60 -21.41 4.52
C LYS A 105 14.25 -20.31 3.72
N THR A 106 15.45 -19.88 4.13
CA THR A 106 16.41 -19.34 3.16
C THR A 106 16.35 -20.27 1.97
N LYS A 107 15.79 -19.82 0.83
CA LYS A 107 15.85 -20.59 -0.42
C LYS A 107 17.31 -20.98 -0.56
N SER A 108 17.52 -22.30 -0.51
CA SER A 108 18.79 -22.91 -0.17
C SER A 108 19.93 -22.27 -0.94
N MET A 109 21.03 -21.94 -0.24
CA MET A 109 22.28 -21.51 -0.86
C MET A 109 22.90 -22.59 -1.78
N SER A 110 22.25 -23.74 -1.95
CA SER A 110 22.66 -24.86 -2.81
C SER A 110 22.90 -24.47 -4.27
N ASN A 111 22.46 -23.29 -4.73
CA ASN A 111 22.60 -22.87 -6.13
C ASN A 111 23.72 -21.85 -6.40
N ILE A 112 24.52 -21.44 -5.39
CA ILE A 112 25.58 -20.43 -5.62
C ILE A 112 26.68 -20.95 -6.55
N ARG A 113 27.12 -22.19 -6.38
CA ARG A 113 28.17 -22.76 -7.25
C ARG A 113 27.69 -22.89 -8.70
N ALA A 114 26.44 -23.31 -8.89
CA ALA A 114 25.84 -23.43 -10.21
C ALA A 114 25.63 -22.06 -10.87
N VAL A 115 25.21 -21.03 -10.13
CA VAL A 115 25.09 -19.67 -10.69
C VAL A 115 26.43 -19.11 -11.14
N GLN A 116 27.50 -19.40 -10.40
CA GLN A 116 28.87 -18.98 -10.73
C GLN A 116 29.40 -19.75 -11.94
N PHE A 117 29.07 -21.03 -12.06
CA PHE A 117 29.43 -21.85 -13.23
C PHE A 117 28.74 -21.33 -14.50
N ASP A 118 27.43 -21.13 -14.46
CA ASP A 118 26.67 -20.60 -15.60
C ASP A 118 27.08 -19.17 -15.97
N PHE A 119 27.46 -18.36 -14.96
CA PHE A 119 27.99 -17.03 -15.19
C PHE A 119 29.29 -17.04 -16.01
N LYS A 120 30.23 -17.97 -15.73
CA LYS A 120 31.48 -18.10 -16.52
C LYS A 120 31.22 -18.42 -18.00
N GLY A 121 30.13 -19.11 -18.30
CA GLY A 121 29.72 -19.40 -19.68
C GLY A 121 28.95 -18.27 -20.39
N THR A 122 28.67 -17.17 -19.69
CA THR A 122 27.86 -16.07 -20.22
C THR A 122 28.69 -15.20 -21.17
N LYS A 123 28.38 -15.25 -22.47
CA LYS A 123 29.11 -14.50 -23.51
C LYS A 123 28.95 -12.97 -23.41
N THR A 124 27.82 -12.50 -22.88
CA THR A 124 27.52 -11.07 -22.74
C THR A 124 26.94 -10.80 -21.36
N VAL A 125 27.69 -10.07 -20.53
CA VAL A 125 27.27 -9.72 -19.18
C VAL A 125 26.58 -8.36 -19.21
N ASN A 126 25.27 -8.34 -18.92
CA ASN A 126 24.44 -7.15 -18.84
C ASN A 126 23.25 -7.40 -17.90
N SER A 127 22.45 -6.37 -17.62
CA SER A 127 21.31 -6.49 -16.70
C SER A 127 20.34 -7.62 -17.06
N GLN A 128 20.08 -7.86 -18.36
CA GLN A 128 19.15 -8.88 -18.81
C GLN A 128 19.72 -10.29 -18.63
N SER A 129 21.00 -10.53 -18.93
CA SER A 129 21.62 -11.84 -18.71
C SER A 129 21.70 -12.16 -17.22
N LEU A 130 21.96 -11.17 -16.37
CA LEU A 130 21.95 -11.31 -14.91
C LEU A 130 20.55 -11.60 -14.34
N GLN A 131 19.50 -10.98 -14.88
CA GLN A 131 18.11 -11.31 -14.51
C GLN A 131 17.74 -12.75 -14.86
N LYS A 132 18.02 -13.18 -16.10
CA LYS A 132 17.77 -14.56 -16.54
C LYS A 132 18.49 -15.58 -15.66
N LEU A 133 19.71 -15.25 -15.26
CA LEU A 133 20.50 -16.08 -14.37
C LEU A 133 19.90 -16.12 -12.95
N ALA A 134 19.43 -14.99 -12.42
CA ALA A 134 18.72 -14.94 -11.14
C ALA A 134 17.43 -15.76 -11.13
N GLU A 135 16.64 -15.69 -12.21
CA GLU A 135 15.43 -16.49 -12.41
C GLU A 135 15.77 -17.98 -12.45
N LYS A 136 16.71 -18.37 -13.33
CA LYS A 136 17.15 -19.76 -13.51
C LYS A 136 17.55 -20.42 -12.20
N HIS A 137 18.29 -19.71 -11.34
CA HIS A 137 18.79 -20.26 -10.08
C HIS A 137 17.93 -19.92 -8.86
N SER A 138 16.78 -19.25 -9.05
CA SER A 138 15.93 -18.74 -7.95
C SER A 138 16.69 -17.84 -6.94
N LEU A 139 17.72 -17.13 -7.38
CA LEU A 139 18.51 -16.18 -6.60
C LEU A 139 17.98 -14.76 -6.78
N THR A 140 16.68 -14.59 -6.49
CA THR A 140 15.95 -13.36 -6.77
C THR A 140 15.88 -12.40 -5.60
N ASN A 141 16.50 -12.71 -4.46
CA ASN A 141 16.49 -11.80 -3.31
C ASN A 141 17.37 -10.56 -3.53
N GLY A 142 17.01 -9.46 -2.87
CA GLY A 142 17.75 -8.20 -2.94
C GLY A 142 17.62 -7.42 -1.63
N LYS A 143 18.16 -6.20 -1.62
CA LYS A 143 18.14 -5.35 -0.44
C LYS A 143 18.28 -3.87 -0.78
N TRP A 144 17.58 -3.04 -0.03
CA TRP A 144 17.91 -1.63 0.11
C TRP A 144 19.06 -1.48 1.11
N MET A 145 19.96 -0.57 0.82
CA MET A 145 21.13 -0.22 1.63
C MET A 145 21.14 1.28 1.86
N PHE A 146 21.54 1.67 3.06
CA PHE A 146 21.83 3.06 3.38
C PHE A 146 22.85 3.13 4.52
N TYR A 147 23.41 4.32 4.72
CA TYR A 147 24.57 4.52 5.56
C TYR A 147 24.27 5.55 6.64
N GLY A 148 24.81 5.32 7.83
CA GLY A 148 24.72 6.23 8.97
C GLY A 148 26.05 6.29 9.70
N LYS A 149 26.34 7.41 10.35
CA LYS A 149 27.58 7.60 11.09
C LYS A 149 27.52 6.90 12.45
N THR A 150 28.67 6.40 12.90
CA THR A 150 28.84 5.77 14.21
C THR A 150 28.39 6.72 15.32
N GLY A 151 27.73 6.16 16.34
CA GLY A 151 27.19 6.90 17.48
C GLY A 151 25.67 7.03 17.39
N ASN A 152 25.14 8.13 17.90
CA ASN A 152 23.69 8.31 18.05
C ASN A 152 22.93 8.29 16.71
N ASP A 153 23.56 8.72 15.61
CA ASP A 153 22.95 8.73 14.27
C ASP A 153 22.55 7.30 13.82
N ILE A 154 23.53 6.39 13.71
CA ILE A 154 23.23 5.00 13.35
C ILE A 154 22.30 4.31 14.34
N ASP A 155 22.40 4.62 15.63
CA ASP A 155 21.56 3.99 16.66
C ASP A 155 20.08 4.42 16.51
N GLN A 156 19.82 5.68 16.17
CA GLN A 156 18.46 6.18 15.90
C GLN A 156 17.89 5.57 14.62
N LEU A 157 18.70 5.49 13.56
CA LEU A 157 18.31 4.84 12.32
C LEU A 157 18.00 3.37 12.54
N TRP A 158 18.84 2.67 13.30
CA TRP A 158 18.63 1.26 13.62
C TRP A 158 17.37 1.04 14.45
N ARG A 159 17.10 1.85 15.48
CA ARG A 159 15.83 1.80 16.24
C ARG A 159 14.62 1.96 15.34
N SER A 160 14.67 2.92 14.42
CA SER A 160 13.56 3.17 13.48
C SER A 160 13.31 1.96 12.58
N VAL A 161 14.38 1.33 12.10
CA VAL A 161 14.31 0.11 11.30
C VAL A 161 13.81 -1.09 12.11
N THR A 162 14.35 -1.34 13.30
CA THR A 162 13.95 -2.49 14.13
C THR A 162 12.49 -2.40 14.54
N ASN A 163 12.05 -1.21 14.98
CA ASN A 163 10.65 -0.94 15.29
C ASN A 163 9.76 -1.16 14.06
N GLY A 164 10.18 -0.65 12.89
CA GLY A 164 9.42 -0.83 11.66
C GLY A 164 9.32 -2.28 11.20
N VAL A 165 10.39 -3.06 11.39
CA VAL A 165 10.42 -4.50 11.06
C VAL A 165 9.48 -5.28 11.96
N ILE A 166 9.55 -5.09 13.28
CA ILE A 166 8.72 -5.83 14.25
C ILE A 166 7.24 -5.49 14.12
N GLN A 167 6.90 -4.21 13.98
CA GLN A 167 5.53 -3.77 13.75
C GLN A 167 5.00 -4.18 12.36
N GLY A 168 5.87 -4.61 11.45
CA GLY A 168 5.49 -4.94 10.08
C GLY A 168 5.19 -3.75 9.19
N THR A 169 5.52 -2.54 9.61
CA THR A 169 5.36 -1.32 8.82
C THR A 169 6.45 -1.20 7.75
N ILE A 170 7.62 -1.79 7.98
CA ILE A 170 8.61 -2.10 6.95
C ILE A 170 8.36 -3.54 6.49
N PRO A 171 7.89 -3.77 5.23
CA PRO A 171 7.49 -5.09 4.76
C PRO A 171 8.71 -5.94 4.37
N THR A 172 9.52 -6.27 5.37
CA THR A 172 10.72 -7.09 5.24
C THR A 172 10.67 -8.28 6.20
N PHE A 173 11.36 -9.35 5.84
CA PHE A 173 11.59 -10.48 6.72
C PHE A 173 12.86 -10.31 7.56
N CYS A 174 13.80 -9.46 7.14
CA CYS A 174 15.08 -9.30 7.82
C CYS A 174 15.72 -7.94 7.51
N ALA A 175 16.28 -7.32 8.54
CA ALA A 175 17.19 -6.20 8.42
C ALA A 175 18.51 -6.51 9.14
N LYS A 176 19.60 -5.94 8.66
CA LYS A 176 20.94 -6.12 9.25
C LYS A 176 21.68 -4.79 9.26
N VAL A 177 22.47 -4.58 10.29
CA VAL A 177 23.39 -3.43 10.39
C VAL A 177 24.80 -3.94 10.65
N SER A 178 25.80 -3.32 10.01
CA SER A 178 27.20 -3.65 10.29
C SER A 178 27.61 -3.17 11.67
N ALA A 179 28.50 -3.92 12.32
CA ALA A 179 29.22 -3.43 13.50
C ALA A 179 30.23 -2.33 13.12
N ALA A 180 30.59 -1.49 14.08
CA ALA A 180 31.54 -0.39 13.92
C ALA A 180 32.95 -0.92 13.55
N ARG A 181 33.67 -0.16 12.73
CA ARG A 181 35.08 -0.39 12.43
C ARG A 181 35.90 0.75 13.00
N ILE A 182 37.10 0.46 13.51
CA ILE A 182 37.99 1.50 14.07
C ILE A 182 38.36 2.53 12.99
N GLU A 183 38.58 2.06 11.76
CA GLU A 183 39.03 2.87 10.63
C GLU A 183 37.90 3.52 9.83
N ASN A 184 36.64 3.18 10.11
CA ASN A 184 35.50 3.68 9.34
C ASN A 184 34.32 3.97 10.26
N ASP A 185 33.96 5.25 10.32
CA ASP A 185 32.86 5.78 11.10
C ASP A 185 31.49 5.58 10.44
N ASN A 186 31.40 4.84 9.33
CA ASN A 186 30.13 4.56 8.66
C ASN A 186 29.69 3.11 8.85
N HIS A 187 28.41 2.98 9.18
CA HIS A 187 27.68 1.73 9.21
C HIS A 187 26.83 1.60 7.96
N VAL A 188 26.57 0.37 7.53
CA VAL A 188 25.58 0.06 6.50
C VAL A 188 24.40 -0.69 7.11
N ILE A 189 23.20 -0.19 6.87
CA ILE A 189 21.95 -0.91 7.14
C ILE A 189 21.49 -1.55 5.83
N CYS A 190 21.14 -2.84 5.88
CA CYS A 190 20.63 -3.64 4.77
C CYS A 190 19.23 -4.16 5.12
N ILE A 191 18.24 -3.86 4.28
CA ILE A 191 16.85 -4.28 4.49
C ILE A 191 16.41 -5.10 3.27
N TYR A 192 15.96 -6.34 3.51
CA TYR A 192 15.87 -7.36 2.47
C TYR A 192 14.44 -7.55 1.92
N ASN A 193 14.33 -7.89 0.63
CA ASN A 193 13.10 -8.42 0.03
C ASN A 193 13.39 -9.74 -0.70
N ASN A 194 12.31 -10.47 -0.98
CA ASN A 194 12.40 -11.82 -1.54
C ASN A 194 12.67 -11.85 -3.05
N ASN A 195 12.19 -10.85 -3.78
CA ASN A 195 12.22 -10.86 -5.25
C ASN A 195 12.50 -9.45 -5.82
N PHE A 196 13.71 -9.23 -6.35
CA PHE A 196 14.09 -8.00 -7.04
C PHE A 196 13.52 -7.88 -8.45
N LEU A 197 12.96 -8.95 -9.00
CA LEU A 197 12.26 -8.93 -10.29
C LEU A 197 10.82 -8.44 -10.11
N ASN A 198 10.31 -8.40 -8.89
CA ASN A 198 9.03 -7.83 -8.55
C ASN A 198 9.22 -6.38 -8.07
N GLU A 199 9.08 -5.43 -8.99
CA GLU A 199 9.19 -4.00 -8.68
C GLU A 199 8.26 -3.56 -7.54
N ARG A 200 7.07 -4.16 -7.44
CA ARG A 200 6.14 -3.86 -6.35
C ARG A 200 6.72 -4.17 -4.98
N ASP A 201 7.48 -5.27 -4.86
CA ASP A 201 8.11 -5.65 -3.59
C ASP A 201 9.25 -4.68 -3.25
N ILE A 202 10.03 -4.28 -4.26
CA ILE A 202 11.11 -3.31 -4.10
C ILE A 202 10.57 -1.97 -3.61
N PHE A 203 9.50 -1.47 -4.24
CA PHE A 203 8.93 -0.17 -3.93
C PHE A 203 8.11 -0.17 -2.64
N SER A 204 7.40 -1.26 -2.35
CA SER A 204 6.71 -1.39 -1.05
C SER A 204 7.72 -1.41 0.10
N LEU A 205 8.87 -2.07 -0.09
CA LEU A 205 9.94 -2.06 0.89
C LEU A 205 10.54 -0.66 1.08
N ARG A 206 10.86 0.05 -0.03
CA ARG A 206 11.33 1.44 0.02
C ARG A 206 10.34 2.33 0.78
N ASP A 207 9.06 2.23 0.45
CA ASP A 207 8.03 3.07 1.06
C ASP A 207 7.90 2.77 2.56
N GLY A 208 8.01 1.51 2.97
CA GLY A 208 8.11 1.15 4.39
C GLY A 208 9.29 1.83 5.08
N ILE A 209 10.47 1.82 4.46
CA ILE A 209 11.68 2.48 4.99
C ILE A 209 11.45 3.99 5.14
N ARG A 210 10.90 4.65 4.11
CA ARG A 210 10.60 6.08 4.15
C ARG A 210 9.53 6.44 5.19
N ASN A 211 8.50 5.62 5.33
CA ASN A 211 7.46 5.82 6.34
C ASN A 211 8.01 5.66 7.78
N ALA A 212 9.11 4.93 7.95
CA ALA A 212 9.82 4.84 9.23
C ALA A 212 10.67 6.09 9.53
N GLY A 213 10.64 7.13 8.67
CA GLY A 213 11.35 8.39 8.88
C GLY A 213 12.80 8.40 8.40
N ILE A 214 13.24 7.37 7.68
CA ILE A 214 14.60 7.28 7.12
C ILE A 214 14.69 8.21 5.89
N GLU A 215 15.56 9.21 5.96
CA GLU A 215 15.76 10.24 4.91
C GLU A 215 17.05 10.03 4.11
N GLU A 216 17.89 9.09 4.54
CA GLU A 216 19.19 8.76 3.96
C GLU A 216 19.04 8.31 2.50
N PRO A 217 20.03 8.58 1.64
CA PRO A 217 20.07 8.01 0.29
C PRO A 217 19.97 6.48 0.37
N LEU A 218 19.03 5.91 -0.39
CA LEU A 218 18.86 4.46 -0.47
C LEU A 218 19.44 3.94 -1.79
N GLU A 219 20.19 2.85 -1.71
CA GLU A 219 20.72 2.12 -2.85
C GLU A 219 20.20 0.68 -2.84
N TYR A 220 19.61 0.23 -3.94
CA TYR A 220 19.11 -1.12 -4.06
C TYR A 220 20.08 -2.02 -4.82
N LYS A 221 20.48 -3.15 -4.22
CA LYS A 221 21.36 -4.15 -4.85
C LYS A 221 20.73 -5.53 -4.85
N ALA A 222 20.72 -6.19 -6.00
CA ALA A 222 20.38 -7.61 -6.10
C ALA A 222 21.48 -8.47 -5.44
N ASN A 223 21.11 -9.48 -4.66
CA ASN A 223 22.11 -10.30 -3.98
C ASN A 223 22.89 -11.20 -4.95
N ILE A 224 22.33 -11.55 -6.11
CA ILE A 224 23.08 -12.26 -7.15
C ILE A 224 24.37 -11.52 -7.54
N TYR A 225 24.36 -10.19 -7.57
CA TYR A 225 25.56 -9.40 -7.91
C TYR A 225 26.69 -9.64 -6.90
N LYS A 226 26.36 -9.80 -5.62
CA LYS A 226 27.33 -10.16 -4.57
C LYS A 226 27.96 -11.53 -4.84
N HIS A 227 27.17 -12.50 -5.29
CA HIS A 227 27.63 -13.88 -5.53
C HIS A 227 28.48 -14.01 -6.80
N LEU A 228 28.27 -13.11 -7.76
CA LEU A 228 29.02 -13.05 -9.02
C LEU A 228 30.22 -12.10 -8.97
N GLY A 229 30.49 -11.46 -7.82
CA GLY A 229 31.62 -10.52 -7.70
C GLY A 229 31.38 -9.16 -8.36
N ILE A 230 30.14 -8.82 -8.69
CA ILE A 230 29.77 -7.54 -9.32
C ILE A 230 29.68 -6.47 -8.22
N TYR A 231 30.78 -5.74 -8.04
CA TYR A 231 30.91 -4.57 -7.17
C TYR A 231 31.16 -3.32 -8.01
N SER A 232 31.42 -2.17 -7.36
CA SER A 232 31.86 -0.98 -8.07
C SER A 232 33.16 -1.28 -8.82
N ASP A 233 33.36 -0.64 -9.97
CA ASP A 233 34.54 -0.79 -10.83
C ASP A 233 34.80 -2.24 -11.29
N ASN A 234 33.73 -3.01 -11.53
CA ASN A 234 33.84 -4.35 -12.13
C ASN A 234 34.22 -4.27 -13.61
N GLU A 235 34.82 -5.36 -14.13
CA GLU A 235 35.32 -5.46 -15.51
C GLU A 235 34.25 -5.32 -16.60
N TRP A 236 32.97 -5.47 -16.25
CA TRP A 236 31.85 -5.35 -17.19
C TRP A 236 31.24 -3.95 -17.24
N GLY A 237 31.71 -3.00 -16.40
CA GLY A 237 31.18 -1.64 -16.34
C GLY A 237 29.71 -1.57 -15.88
N ILE A 238 29.22 -2.59 -15.17
CA ILE A 238 27.83 -2.66 -14.70
C ILE A 238 27.69 -1.90 -13.38
N ASP A 239 26.72 -0.99 -13.27
CA ASP A 239 26.40 -0.40 -11.96
C ASP A 239 25.87 -1.49 -11.02
N PRO A 240 26.54 -1.77 -9.87
CA PRO A 240 26.06 -2.75 -8.91
C PRO A 240 24.77 -2.34 -8.19
N VAL A 241 24.31 -1.09 -8.37
CA VAL A 241 23.08 -0.53 -7.81
C VAL A 241 22.01 -0.47 -8.90
N LEU A 242 20.88 -1.14 -8.68
CA LEU A 242 19.77 -1.19 -9.62
C LEU A 242 18.83 0.02 -9.51
N TYR A 243 18.63 0.51 -8.29
CA TYR A 243 17.74 1.62 -7.99
C TYR A 243 18.39 2.55 -6.97
N ARG A 244 18.22 3.86 -7.18
CA ARG A 244 18.62 4.91 -6.24
C ARG A 244 17.41 5.73 -5.83
N ASP A 245 17.31 6.04 -4.54
CA ASP A 245 16.32 6.96 -4.00
C ASP A 245 17.03 8.03 -3.16
N GLU A 246 17.22 9.20 -3.77
CA GLU A 246 17.93 10.34 -3.19
C GLU A 246 16.93 11.48 -2.93
N ARG A 247 16.68 11.85 -1.66
CA ARG A 247 15.94 13.06 -1.24
C ARG A 247 14.88 13.59 -2.25
N GLY A 248 13.92 12.74 -2.64
CA GLY A 248 12.80 13.13 -3.51
C GLY A 248 13.03 13.06 -5.02
N MET A 249 14.21 12.63 -5.46
CA MET A 249 14.57 12.30 -6.84
C MET A 249 14.80 10.79 -6.97
N PHE A 250 13.94 10.12 -7.74
CA PHE A 250 14.04 8.70 -8.04
C PHE A 250 14.68 8.49 -9.41
N GLN A 251 15.71 7.63 -9.46
CA GLN A 251 16.38 7.23 -10.69
C GLN A 251 16.35 5.70 -10.82
N SER A 252 15.58 5.22 -11.80
CA SER A 252 15.64 3.84 -12.28
C SER A 252 16.72 3.76 -13.35
N LEU A 253 17.66 2.82 -13.22
CA LEU A 253 18.68 2.57 -14.23
C LEU A 253 18.22 1.60 -15.33
N PHE A 254 17.04 0.98 -15.18
CA PHE A 254 16.47 0.10 -16.20
C PHE A 254 16.09 0.81 -17.50
N ASP A 255 15.81 2.12 -17.44
CA ASP A 255 15.37 2.89 -18.62
C ASP A 255 16.53 3.50 -19.43
N LEU A 256 17.75 3.56 -18.87
CA LEU A 256 18.87 4.26 -19.50
C LEU A 256 19.63 3.43 -20.55
N SER A 257 19.42 2.12 -20.61
CA SER A 257 20.00 1.25 -21.64
C SER A 257 19.19 1.18 -22.94
N TYR A 258 18.02 1.83 -23.01
CA TYR A 258 17.11 1.75 -24.17
C TYR A 258 17.35 2.79 -25.28
N HIS A 259 18.22 3.79 -25.07
CA HIS A 259 18.43 4.87 -26.03
C HIS A 259 19.90 5.19 -26.28
N LYS A 260 20.67 4.22 -26.77
CA LYS A 260 21.97 4.52 -27.41
C LYS A 260 21.88 4.75 -28.92
N ASP A 261 20.75 4.49 -29.56
CA ASP A 261 20.52 4.78 -30.98
C ASP A 261 19.19 5.52 -31.20
N ALA A 262 19.20 6.84 -31.04
CA ALA A 262 18.15 7.73 -31.57
C ALA A 262 18.69 9.15 -31.75
N SER A 263 19.67 9.31 -32.65
CA SER A 263 19.80 10.58 -33.35
C SER A 263 18.61 10.69 -34.32
N LYS A 264 17.92 11.85 -34.31
CA LYS A 264 16.77 12.24 -35.16
C LYS A 264 15.39 11.71 -34.73
N SER A 265 14.84 12.23 -33.63
CA SER A 265 13.41 12.59 -33.59
C SER A 265 13.15 13.65 -32.53
N ALA A 266 13.01 14.89 -33.00
CA ALA A 266 12.51 16.00 -32.22
C ALA A 266 10.98 15.89 -32.08
N VAL A 267 10.51 15.15 -31.09
CA VAL A 267 9.21 15.40 -30.44
C VAL A 267 9.38 15.16 -28.95
N ALA A 268 9.41 16.24 -28.18
CA ALA A 268 9.48 16.23 -26.73
C ALA A 268 8.25 15.52 -26.13
N GLY A 269 8.36 14.20 -25.94
CA GLY A 269 7.47 13.42 -25.09
C GLY A 269 7.90 13.58 -23.64
N ILE A 270 7.23 14.45 -22.88
CA ILE A 270 7.35 14.50 -21.42
C ILE A 270 6.79 13.18 -20.88
N MET A 271 7.65 12.18 -20.70
CA MET A 271 7.34 11.02 -19.87
C MET A 271 7.32 11.46 -18.41
N VAL A 272 6.11 11.63 -17.87
CA VAL A 272 5.91 11.86 -16.44
C VAL A 272 6.27 10.56 -15.71
N LYS A 273 7.46 10.54 -15.09
CA LYS A 273 7.89 9.49 -14.15
C LYS A 273 6.77 9.25 -13.11
N MET A 274 6.23 8.03 -13.04
CA MET A 274 5.30 7.65 -11.98
C MET A 274 6.07 7.62 -10.65
N LYS A 275 5.95 8.67 -9.84
CA LYS A 275 6.40 8.66 -8.44
C LYS A 275 5.61 7.60 -7.68
N SER A 276 6.13 7.04 -6.58
CA SER A 276 5.27 6.26 -5.68
C SER A 276 4.14 7.12 -5.12
N SER A 277 2.99 6.49 -4.92
CA SER A 277 1.81 7.14 -4.40
C SER A 277 1.92 7.33 -2.88
N THR A 278 2.12 8.57 -2.44
CA THR A 278 2.04 8.98 -1.03
C THR A 278 0.70 8.61 -0.39
N LEU A 279 -0.38 8.50 -1.18
CA LEU A 279 -1.68 8.04 -0.69
C LEU A 279 -1.71 6.54 -0.38
N LEU A 280 -0.93 5.71 -1.09
CA LEU A 280 -0.86 4.27 -0.81
C LEU A 280 -0.03 3.97 0.45
N SER A 281 0.88 4.85 0.82
CA SER A 281 1.68 4.71 2.05
C SER A 281 0.92 5.08 3.33
N ILE A 282 -0.24 5.73 3.20
CA ILE A 282 -1.11 6.06 4.33
C ILE A 282 -1.65 4.76 4.96
N SER A 283 -1.18 4.47 6.17
CA SER A 283 -1.63 3.35 7.00
C SER A 283 -1.90 3.82 8.44
N GLY A 284 -2.65 3.01 9.21
CA GLY A 284 -2.97 3.31 10.61
C GLY A 284 -4.28 4.08 10.79
N PRO A 285 -5.36 3.44 11.27
CA PRO A 285 -6.59 4.14 11.60
C PRO A 285 -6.43 5.00 12.87
N ARG A 286 -7.26 6.04 12.97
CA ARG A 286 -7.60 6.78 14.20
C ARG A 286 -6.55 7.71 14.81
N LYS A 287 -5.30 7.76 14.35
CA LYS A 287 -4.35 8.79 14.82
C LYS A 287 -4.52 10.11 14.04
N THR A 288 -4.39 11.22 14.75
CA THR A 288 -4.23 12.54 14.14
C THR A 288 -2.82 12.61 13.56
N CYS A 289 -2.71 12.74 12.24
CA CYS A 289 -1.45 12.80 11.53
C CYS A 289 -0.85 14.19 11.66
N GLN A 290 0.29 14.29 12.34
CA GLN A 290 1.06 15.52 12.41
C GLN A 290 1.92 15.74 11.16
N TYR A 291 2.30 14.64 10.49
CA TYR A 291 3.09 14.69 9.27
C TYR A 291 2.34 15.37 8.14
N PRO A 292 2.97 16.34 7.45
CA PRO A 292 2.32 17.01 6.34
C PRO A 292 2.17 16.09 5.13
N ILE A 293 1.01 16.15 4.46
CA ILE A 293 0.81 15.50 3.17
C ILE A 293 0.42 16.52 2.10
N THR A 294 1.00 16.39 0.91
CA THR A 294 0.68 17.26 -0.24
C THR A 294 -0.27 16.54 -1.18
N LEU A 295 -1.47 17.09 -1.38
CA LEU A 295 -2.52 16.47 -2.20
C LEU A 295 -3.15 17.50 -3.14
N GLY A 296 -3.37 17.08 -4.38
CA GLY A 296 -4.21 17.76 -5.37
C GLY A 296 -5.70 17.53 -5.10
N ILE A 297 -6.53 18.53 -5.40
CA ILE A 297 -7.98 18.45 -5.27
C ILE A 297 -8.61 18.09 -6.61
N LYS A 298 -9.12 16.86 -6.72
CA LYS A 298 -9.75 16.35 -7.93
C LYS A 298 -11.22 16.73 -8.05
N SER A 299 -11.95 16.69 -6.94
CA SER A 299 -13.34 17.14 -6.85
C SER A 299 -13.72 17.52 -5.42
N ILE A 300 -14.74 18.37 -5.29
CA ILE A 300 -15.33 18.78 -4.02
C ILE A 300 -16.85 18.70 -4.17
N SER A 301 -17.54 17.94 -3.34
CA SER A 301 -19.00 17.85 -3.38
C SER A 301 -19.65 19.20 -3.01
N PRO A 302 -20.94 19.40 -3.33
CA PRO A 302 -21.76 20.38 -2.63
C PRO A 302 -21.77 20.13 -1.11
N ILE A 303 -22.18 21.14 -0.35
CA ILE A 303 -22.48 20.95 1.07
C ILE A 303 -23.79 20.16 1.15
N ILE A 304 -23.76 19.03 1.86
CA ILE A 304 -24.91 18.13 2.01
C ILE A 304 -25.31 18.13 3.48
N ARG A 305 -26.61 18.29 3.77
CA ARG A 305 -27.14 18.03 5.12
C ARG A 305 -27.03 16.52 5.41
N TYR A 306 -26.34 16.20 6.49
CA TYR A 306 -26.05 14.85 6.93
C TYR A 306 -26.73 14.61 8.27
N ARG A 307 -27.75 13.74 8.29
CA ARG A 307 -28.35 13.23 9.52
C ARG A 307 -27.59 11.99 9.95
N GLY A 308 -26.57 12.18 10.80
CA GLY A 308 -25.87 11.06 11.43
C GLY A 308 -26.57 10.61 12.71
N ARG A 309 -26.24 9.41 13.18
CA ARG A 309 -26.78 8.83 14.43
C ARG A 309 -26.55 9.70 15.67
N TRP A 310 -25.62 10.64 15.61
CA TRP A 310 -25.14 11.42 16.75
C TRP A 310 -25.12 12.93 16.54
N ASN A 311 -25.47 13.44 15.35
CA ASN A 311 -25.67 14.87 15.09
C ASN A 311 -26.26 15.12 13.69
N ASN A 312 -27.13 16.13 13.62
CA ASN A 312 -27.52 16.78 12.36
C ASN A 312 -26.44 17.78 12.01
N ASP A 313 -25.67 17.49 10.98
CA ASP A 313 -24.55 18.33 10.61
C ASP A 313 -24.45 18.48 9.09
N VAL A 314 -23.62 19.41 8.62
CA VAL A 314 -23.27 19.51 7.20
C VAL A 314 -22.05 18.67 6.89
N ARG A 315 -21.99 18.10 5.68
CA ARG A 315 -20.84 17.35 5.18
C ARG A 315 -20.37 17.94 3.86
N VAL A 316 -19.05 17.98 3.68
CA VAL A 316 -18.42 18.09 2.36
C VAL A 316 -17.49 16.90 2.16
N SER A 317 -17.56 16.36 0.95
CA SER A 317 -16.77 15.24 0.51
C SER A 317 -15.71 15.78 -0.48
N VAL A 318 -14.45 15.39 -0.33
CA VAL A 318 -13.33 15.83 -1.18
C VAL A 318 -12.66 14.61 -1.83
N LEU A 319 -12.36 14.65 -3.12
CA LEU A 319 -11.54 13.62 -3.76
C LEU A 319 -10.12 14.17 -3.94
N PHE A 320 -9.17 13.60 -3.21
CA PHE A 320 -7.75 13.93 -3.27
C PHE A 320 -7.04 13.08 -4.33
N HIS A 321 -5.92 13.58 -4.84
CA HIS A 321 -4.96 12.80 -5.62
C HIS A 321 -3.52 13.21 -5.31
N ASP A 322 -2.58 12.30 -5.50
CA ASP A 322 -1.14 12.54 -5.40
C ASP A 322 -0.43 12.39 -6.75
N GLY A 323 -1.19 12.53 -7.84
CA GLY A 323 -0.73 12.33 -9.21
C GLY A 323 -0.87 10.89 -9.70
N ASN A 324 -0.89 9.89 -8.80
CA ASN A 324 -0.94 8.48 -9.19
C ASN A 324 -2.26 7.83 -8.78
N THR A 325 -2.70 8.07 -7.54
CA THR A 325 -3.93 7.51 -7.01
C THR A 325 -4.87 8.58 -6.51
N CYS A 326 -6.09 8.17 -6.15
CA CYS A 326 -7.08 9.05 -5.57
C CYS A 326 -7.54 8.49 -4.22
N MET A 327 -7.74 9.38 -3.24
CA MET A 327 -8.26 9.02 -1.93
C MET A 327 -9.41 9.93 -1.55
N ARG A 328 -10.42 9.37 -0.87
CA ARG A 328 -11.56 10.15 -0.39
C ARG A 328 -11.24 10.87 0.90
N GLY A 329 -11.75 12.09 0.96
CA GLY A 329 -11.74 13.01 2.07
C GLY A 329 -13.15 13.34 2.52
N VAL A 330 -13.34 13.55 3.82
CA VAL A 330 -14.60 14.06 4.37
C VAL A 330 -14.31 15.12 5.43
N ALA A 331 -15.17 16.13 5.49
CA ALA A 331 -15.22 17.08 6.59
C ALA A 331 -16.68 17.26 7.03
N PHE A 332 -16.90 17.49 8.32
CA PHE A 332 -18.21 17.69 8.92
C PHE A 332 -18.28 19.07 9.59
N GLY A 333 -19.48 19.63 9.71
CA GLY A 333 -19.75 20.88 10.43
C GLY A 333 -18.92 22.07 10.03
N ALA A 334 -18.35 22.75 11.02
CA ALA A 334 -17.51 23.92 10.79
C ALA A 334 -16.35 23.63 9.82
N ALA A 335 -15.74 22.45 9.93
CA ALA A 335 -14.70 22.01 9.00
C ALA A 335 -15.23 21.87 7.56
N ALA A 336 -16.46 21.38 7.37
CA ALA A 336 -17.08 21.30 6.05
C ALA A 336 -17.23 22.67 5.38
N LEU A 337 -17.75 23.65 6.14
CA LEU A 337 -17.91 25.03 5.66
C LEU A 337 -16.55 25.68 5.35
N LYS A 338 -15.58 25.52 6.26
CA LYS A 338 -14.20 26.00 6.10
C LYS A 338 -13.56 25.47 4.81
N PHE A 339 -13.55 24.15 4.62
CA PHE A 339 -12.86 23.54 3.48
C PHE A 339 -13.61 23.71 2.17
N LYS A 340 -14.94 23.83 2.17
CA LYS A 340 -15.68 24.16 0.95
C LYS A 340 -15.30 25.53 0.39
N ARG A 341 -15.08 26.52 1.26
CA ARG A 341 -14.63 27.87 0.85
C ARG A 341 -13.17 27.87 0.41
N LYS A 342 -12.32 27.19 1.18
CA LYS A 342 -10.86 27.25 1.05
C LYS A 342 -10.30 26.40 -0.09
N LEU A 343 -10.81 25.18 -0.28
CA LEU A 343 -10.30 24.27 -1.31
C LEU A 343 -10.87 24.63 -2.68
N LYS A 344 -10.05 24.48 -3.71
CA LYS A 344 -10.41 24.71 -5.12
C LYS A 344 -9.98 23.50 -5.95
N VAL A 345 -10.86 23.01 -6.81
CA VAL A 345 -10.57 21.91 -7.74
C VAL A 345 -9.41 22.31 -8.66
N GLY A 346 -8.51 21.37 -8.95
CA GLY A 346 -7.32 21.58 -9.77
C GLY A 346 -6.17 22.29 -9.04
N ARG A 347 -6.29 22.57 -7.73
CA ARG A 347 -5.21 23.14 -6.92
C ARG A 347 -4.62 22.07 -5.98
N THR A 348 -3.37 22.28 -5.58
CA THR A 348 -2.65 21.41 -4.65
C THR A 348 -2.46 22.10 -3.30
N TYR A 349 -2.59 21.33 -2.22
CA TYR A 349 -2.46 21.83 -0.86
C TYR A 349 -1.62 20.88 -0.01
N LYS A 350 -0.87 21.44 0.93
CA LYS A 350 -0.22 20.72 2.03
C LYS A 350 -1.18 20.69 3.22
N PHE A 351 -1.49 19.51 3.73
CA PHE A 351 -2.39 19.27 4.87
C PHE A 351 -1.58 18.84 6.08
N ARG A 352 -1.89 19.39 7.26
CA ARG A 352 -1.37 18.94 8.58
C ARG A 352 -2.54 18.77 9.55
N TYR A 353 -2.37 17.89 10.54
CA TYR A 353 -3.37 17.63 11.58
C TYR A 353 -4.71 17.12 11.01
N TYR A 354 -4.64 16.19 10.05
CA TYR A 354 -5.79 15.45 9.55
C TYR A 354 -5.89 14.10 10.27
N LYS A 355 -7.03 13.42 10.17
CA LYS A 355 -7.21 12.07 10.75
C LYS A 355 -7.41 11.05 9.65
N ILE A 356 -6.81 9.87 9.79
CA ILE A 356 -7.08 8.75 8.88
C ILE A 356 -8.19 7.90 9.50
N GLY A 357 -9.28 7.74 8.75
CA GLY A 357 -10.39 6.88 9.11
C GLY A 357 -10.39 5.62 8.26
N VAL A 358 -10.87 4.50 8.82
CA VAL A 358 -11.22 3.33 8.00
C VAL A 358 -12.40 3.72 7.12
N HIS A 359 -12.26 3.52 5.81
CA HIS A 359 -13.35 3.69 4.89
C HIS A 359 -14.14 2.38 4.82
N ASP A 360 -15.47 2.48 4.85
CA ASP A 360 -16.32 1.33 4.61
C ASP A 360 -16.11 0.84 3.17
N LYS A 361 -15.60 -0.40 3.03
CA LYS A 361 -15.26 -1.04 1.74
C LYS A 361 -16.47 -1.11 0.80
N ARG A 362 -17.71 -0.98 1.31
CA ARG A 362 -18.92 -0.92 0.48
C ARG A 362 -18.97 0.29 -0.45
N TYR A 363 -18.21 1.33 -0.16
CA TYR A 363 -18.35 2.63 -0.81
C TYR A 363 -17.08 3.12 -1.54
N SER A 364 -15.89 2.58 -1.27
CA SER A 364 -14.62 2.98 -1.92
C SER A 364 -13.68 1.78 -2.08
N ASN A 365 -12.79 1.85 -3.07
CA ASN A 365 -11.69 0.91 -3.27
C ASN A 365 -10.50 1.16 -2.33
N THR A 366 -10.44 2.33 -1.69
CA THR A 366 -9.42 2.63 -0.68
C THR A 366 -9.85 2.09 0.69
N LYS A 367 -8.92 1.42 1.40
CA LYS A 367 -9.15 0.96 2.78
C LYS A 367 -9.35 2.14 3.75
N TYR A 368 -8.75 3.28 3.44
CA TYR A 368 -8.73 4.46 4.30
C TYR A 368 -9.35 5.69 3.62
N ARG A 369 -9.67 6.68 4.46
CA ARG A 369 -10.14 8.01 4.06
C ARG A 369 -9.55 9.08 4.96
N ILE A 370 -9.39 10.28 4.40
CA ILE A 370 -8.91 11.45 5.13
C ILE A 370 -10.10 12.16 5.78
N HIS A 371 -10.02 12.41 7.08
CA HIS A 371 -10.92 13.28 7.81
C HIS A 371 -10.25 14.62 8.00
N LEU A 372 -10.81 15.66 7.39
CA LEU A 372 -10.39 17.03 7.63
C LEU A 372 -11.08 17.53 8.89
N LEU A 373 -10.28 17.84 9.89
CA LEU A 373 -10.71 18.36 11.19
C LEU A 373 -10.76 19.88 11.13
N GLU A 374 -11.44 20.51 12.09
CA GLU A 374 -11.50 21.96 12.17
C GLU A 374 -10.11 22.59 12.34
N ASN A 375 -9.24 21.96 13.12
CA ASN A 375 -7.84 22.35 13.30
C ASN A 375 -6.90 21.89 12.18
N THR A 376 -7.39 21.19 11.14
CA THR A 376 -6.54 20.84 10.00
C THR A 376 -6.03 22.11 9.33
N ILE A 377 -4.71 22.21 9.22
CA ILE A 377 -4.02 23.32 8.57
C ILE A 377 -3.84 22.97 7.11
N THR A 378 -4.12 23.94 6.24
CA THR A 378 -3.94 23.78 4.80
C THR A 378 -3.21 24.96 4.20
N THR A 379 -2.13 24.66 3.48
CA THR A 379 -1.32 25.67 2.78
C THR A 379 -1.41 25.37 1.29
N LYS A 380 -1.83 26.35 0.48
CA LYS A 380 -1.85 26.22 -0.99
C LYS A 380 -0.39 26.12 -1.47
N ILE A 381 -0.12 25.19 -2.38
CA ILE A 381 1.19 25.06 -3.02
C ILE A 381 1.05 25.52 -4.47
N GLU A 382 1.91 26.45 -4.90
CA GLU A 382 1.89 27.03 -6.25
C GLU A 382 2.43 26.04 -7.29
N ALA A 383 3.56 25.38 -6.98
CA ALA A 383 4.18 24.31 -7.78
C ALA A 383 3.63 22.91 -7.43
N GLY A 384 2.31 22.76 -7.52
CA GLY A 384 1.61 21.50 -7.19
C GLY A 384 1.63 20.45 -8.30
N TYR A 385 0.79 19.41 -8.14
CA TYR A 385 0.47 18.49 -9.24
C TYR A 385 -0.22 19.28 -10.36
N ALA A 386 0.58 19.80 -11.29
CA ALA A 386 0.14 20.73 -12.34
C ALA A 386 -0.79 20.07 -13.37
N CYS A 387 -0.76 18.73 -13.43
CA CYS A 387 -1.64 17.95 -14.29
C CYS A 387 -2.54 17.06 -13.44
N ILE A 388 -3.86 17.25 -13.60
CA ILE A 388 -4.80 16.15 -13.35
C ILE A 388 -4.45 15.11 -14.44
N PRO A 389 -4.09 13.86 -14.08
CA PRO A 389 -3.78 12.85 -15.07
C PRO A 389 -4.88 12.79 -16.13
N LYS A 390 -4.50 12.80 -17.42
CA LYS A 390 -5.47 12.66 -18.51
C LYS A 390 -6.21 11.34 -18.30
N GLU A 391 -7.48 11.43 -17.98
CA GLU A 391 -8.29 10.25 -17.67
C GLU A 391 -8.57 9.50 -18.98
N LYS A 392 -8.09 8.26 -19.07
CA LYS A 392 -8.52 7.34 -20.13
C LYS A 392 -10.01 7.07 -19.93
N GLY A 393 -10.80 7.28 -20.97
CA GLY A 393 -12.20 6.87 -20.96
C GLY A 393 -12.30 5.36 -20.86
N LEU A 394 -13.18 4.86 -20.01
CA LEU A 394 -13.50 3.43 -19.90
C LEU A 394 -14.66 3.11 -20.83
N LYS A 395 -14.53 2.01 -21.60
CA LYS A 395 -15.64 1.47 -22.40
C LYS A 395 -16.58 0.67 -21.50
N ILE A 396 -17.88 0.61 -21.82
CA ILE A 396 -18.87 -0.14 -21.05
C ILE A 396 -18.53 -1.64 -20.98
N SER A 397 -17.97 -2.22 -22.05
CA SER A 397 -17.52 -3.63 -22.05
C SER A 397 -16.45 -3.89 -20.99
N GLU A 398 -15.47 -3.00 -20.86
CA GLU A 398 -14.36 -3.10 -19.87
C GLU A 398 -14.88 -3.04 -18.43
N MET A 399 -16.04 -2.43 -18.19
CA MET A 399 -16.65 -2.36 -16.85
C MET A 399 -17.25 -3.70 -16.41
N LYS A 400 -17.77 -4.51 -17.35
CA LYS A 400 -18.40 -5.79 -17.00
C LYS A 400 -17.40 -6.79 -16.43
N GLU A 401 -16.14 -6.71 -16.85
CA GLU A 401 -15.07 -7.60 -16.42
C GLU A 401 -14.49 -7.23 -15.05
N GLN A 402 -14.64 -5.97 -14.61
CA GLN A 402 -14.08 -5.45 -13.36
C GLN A 402 -15.13 -5.43 -12.24
N ILE A 403 -15.29 -6.57 -11.56
CA ILE A 403 -16.47 -6.87 -10.71
C ILE A 403 -16.59 -6.06 -9.40
N ARG A 404 -15.70 -5.10 -9.05
CA ARG A 404 -15.78 -4.42 -7.72
C ARG A 404 -15.53 -2.91 -7.72
N ASN A 405 -16.59 -2.17 -7.35
CA ASN A 405 -16.59 -0.77 -6.87
C ASN A 405 -15.66 0.20 -7.63
N LEU A 406 -15.58 0.08 -8.96
CA LEU A 406 -14.75 0.94 -9.76
C LEU A 406 -15.25 2.38 -9.73
N LEU A 407 -14.34 3.33 -9.51
CA LEU A 407 -14.58 4.75 -9.72
C LEU A 407 -14.38 5.05 -11.21
N VAL A 408 -15.47 5.17 -11.96
CA VAL A 408 -15.41 5.45 -13.40
C VAL A 408 -15.00 6.92 -13.59
N SER A 409 -13.80 7.16 -14.10
CA SER A 409 -13.21 8.49 -14.23
C SER A 409 -13.80 9.29 -15.38
N THR A 410 -14.08 8.64 -16.51
CA THR A 410 -14.70 9.25 -17.70
C THR A 410 -15.42 8.16 -18.49
N LEU A 411 -16.72 8.33 -18.70
CA LEU A 411 -17.52 7.52 -19.63
C LEU A 411 -18.29 8.47 -20.56
N LYS A 412 -18.24 8.19 -21.87
CA LYS A 412 -18.84 8.98 -22.95
C LYS A 412 -20.02 8.22 -23.51
N VAL A 413 -21.23 8.77 -23.41
CA VAL A 413 -22.43 7.97 -23.69
C VAL A 413 -23.62 8.80 -24.16
N GLN A 414 -24.51 8.15 -24.90
CA GLN A 414 -25.80 8.67 -25.33
C GLN A 414 -26.92 8.21 -24.36
N ILE A 415 -27.80 9.14 -23.95
CA ILE A 415 -28.95 8.85 -23.08
C ILE A 415 -30.08 8.22 -23.91
N ARG A 416 -30.64 7.07 -23.45
CA ARG A 416 -31.66 6.31 -24.19
C ARG A 416 -33.03 6.11 -23.54
N LYS A 417 -33.16 6.14 -22.21
CA LYS A 417 -34.45 6.03 -21.52
C LYS A 417 -34.35 6.59 -20.11
N VAL A 418 -35.29 7.44 -19.73
CA VAL A 418 -35.42 8.01 -18.38
C VAL A 418 -36.69 7.44 -17.76
N GLY A 419 -36.56 6.80 -16.60
CA GLY A 419 -37.70 6.32 -15.82
C GLY A 419 -37.64 6.88 -14.41
N ASP A 420 -38.73 7.50 -13.98
CA ASP A 420 -38.87 8.04 -12.63
C ASP A 420 -39.59 7.01 -11.74
N LEU A 421 -39.02 6.76 -10.56
CA LEU A 421 -39.64 5.93 -9.54
C LEU A 421 -39.66 6.73 -8.25
N THR A 422 -40.83 7.22 -7.86
CA THR A 422 -41.03 7.85 -6.56
C THR A 422 -41.01 6.78 -5.47
N LYS A 423 -39.98 6.81 -4.62
CA LYS A 423 -40.03 6.09 -3.33
C LYS A 423 -40.70 6.98 -2.29
N PRO A 424 -41.37 6.40 -1.27
CA PRO A 424 -42.03 7.17 -0.19
C PRO A 424 -41.10 8.04 0.66
N THR A 425 -39.78 7.97 0.48
CA THR A 425 -38.78 8.60 1.33
C THR A 425 -38.06 9.75 0.60
N GLU A 426 -38.72 10.91 0.46
CA GLU A 426 -38.17 12.28 0.22
C GLU A 426 -37.01 12.48 -0.80
N ARG A 427 -36.63 11.49 -1.59
CA ARG A 427 -35.51 11.57 -2.54
C ARG A 427 -35.95 11.10 -3.90
N PHE A 428 -35.73 11.96 -4.88
CA PHE A 428 -35.96 11.65 -6.28
C PHE A 428 -34.90 10.65 -6.74
N TYR A 429 -35.38 9.53 -7.27
CA TYR A 429 -34.54 8.50 -7.85
C TYR A 429 -34.91 8.34 -9.31
N ARG A 430 -33.90 8.42 -10.18
CA ARG A 430 -34.05 8.36 -11.63
C ARG A 430 -33.13 7.31 -12.22
N ASN A 431 -33.70 6.43 -13.03
CA ASN A 431 -32.92 5.48 -13.84
C ASN A 431 -32.65 6.10 -15.21
N VAL A 432 -31.38 6.19 -15.58
CA VAL A 432 -30.96 6.65 -16.90
C VAL A 432 -30.18 5.54 -17.58
N TYR A 433 -30.59 5.15 -18.78
CA TYR A 433 -29.83 4.19 -19.59
C TYR A 433 -28.88 4.93 -20.50
N VAL A 434 -27.62 4.55 -20.44
CA VAL A 434 -26.57 5.14 -21.26
C VAL A 434 -25.90 4.08 -22.13
N SER A 435 -25.46 4.46 -23.31
CA SER A 435 -24.79 3.56 -24.25
C SER A 435 -23.57 4.16 -24.93
N ASP A 436 -22.56 3.34 -25.17
CA ASP A 436 -21.42 3.60 -26.06
C ASP A 436 -21.39 2.53 -27.17
N GLU A 437 -20.33 2.50 -27.98
CA GLU A 437 -20.18 1.50 -29.06
C GLU A 437 -20.00 0.06 -28.56
N THR A 438 -19.74 -0.13 -27.26
CA THR A 438 -19.47 -1.44 -26.65
C THR A 438 -20.65 -2.01 -25.85
N GLY A 439 -21.68 -1.20 -25.57
CA GLY A 439 -22.88 -1.70 -24.93
C GLY A 439 -23.74 -0.63 -24.27
N LYS A 440 -24.61 -1.08 -23.36
CA LYS A 440 -25.51 -0.24 -22.57
C LYS A 440 -25.33 -0.54 -21.09
N ILE A 441 -25.41 0.50 -20.25
CA ILE A 441 -25.40 0.37 -18.80
C ILE A 441 -26.47 1.26 -18.18
N ARG A 442 -27.09 0.77 -17.10
CA ARG A 442 -28.03 1.57 -16.31
C ARG A 442 -27.26 2.48 -15.35
N ILE A 443 -27.74 3.69 -15.18
CA ILE A 443 -27.30 4.64 -14.18
C ILE A 443 -28.42 4.90 -13.20
N GLU A 444 -28.10 4.80 -11.92
CA GLU A 444 -28.92 5.22 -10.81
C GLU A 444 -28.51 6.61 -10.35
N LEU A 445 -29.35 7.59 -10.64
CA LEU A 445 -29.20 8.95 -10.17
C LEU A 445 -30.05 9.16 -8.92
N TRP A 446 -29.45 9.80 -7.93
CA TRP A 446 -30.04 10.14 -6.66
C TRP A 446 -29.96 11.66 -6.53
N SER A 447 -31.12 12.30 -6.56
CA SER A 447 -31.22 13.75 -6.48
C SER A 447 -32.04 14.16 -5.27
N ASN A 448 -31.69 15.32 -4.70
CA ASN A 448 -32.54 16.01 -3.74
C ASN A 448 -33.53 16.96 -4.43
N TYR A 449 -33.41 17.17 -5.75
CA TYR A 449 -34.23 18.10 -6.53
C TYR A 449 -34.65 17.49 -7.88
N GLU A 450 -35.89 17.71 -8.27
CA GLU A 450 -36.50 17.14 -9.48
C GLU A 450 -35.77 17.58 -10.79
N ASN A 451 -35.05 18.71 -10.75
CA ASN A 451 -34.42 19.36 -11.91
C ASN A 451 -32.88 19.23 -12.02
N ASP A 452 -32.22 18.43 -11.17
CA ASP A 452 -30.74 18.35 -11.15
C ASP A 452 -30.11 17.57 -12.32
N PHE A 453 -30.91 17.08 -13.27
CA PHE A 453 -30.43 16.33 -14.43
C PHE A 453 -30.95 16.92 -15.75
N PRO A 454 -30.34 18.02 -16.24
CA PRO A 454 -30.79 18.78 -17.41
C PRO A 454 -30.34 18.15 -18.74
N TYR A 455 -30.36 16.82 -18.83
CA TYR A 455 -29.92 16.09 -20.02
C TYR A 455 -31.06 15.31 -20.63
N GLU A 456 -31.19 15.40 -21.94
CA GLU A 456 -32.29 14.82 -22.69
C GLU A 456 -31.85 13.55 -23.42
N PHE A 457 -32.84 12.82 -23.95
CA PHE A 457 -32.56 11.69 -24.84
C PHE A 457 -31.71 12.16 -26.03
N GLY A 458 -30.66 11.41 -26.34
CA GLY A 458 -29.72 11.76 -27.42
C GLY A 458 -28.53 12.62 -26.98
N ASP A 459 -28.55 13.24 -25.79
CA ASP A 459 -27.39 13.99 -25.30
C ASP A 459 -26.17 13.08 -25.13
N HIS A 460 -25.02 13.59 -25.58
CA HIS A 460 -23.72 13.02 -25.26
C HIS A 460 -23.25 13.58 -23.93
N VAL A 461 -23.03 12.70 -22.95
CA VAL A 461 -22.59 13.11 -21.62
C VAL A 461 -21.26 12.47 -21.24
N LYS A 462 -20.49 13.23 -20.47
CA LYS A 462 -19.27 12.77 -19.80
C LYS A 462 -19.58 12.53 -18.33
N LEU A 463 -19.45 11.28 -17.90
CA LEU A 463 -19.70 10.84 -16.53
C LEU A 463 -18.38 10.63 -15.81
N LYS A 464 -18.22 11.28 -14.66
CA LYS A 464 -17.05 11.12 -13.80
C LYS A 464 -17.43 10.72 -12.39
N TYR A 465 -16.56 9.93 -11.77
CA TYR A 465 -16.61 9.51 -10.37
C TYR A 465 -17.91 8.80 -9.98
N MET A 466 -18.44 7.98 -10.88
CA MET A 466 -19.56 7.07 -10.58
C MET A 466 -19.06 5.78 -9.94
N THR A 467 -19.88 5.13 -9.13
CA THR A 467 -19.53 3.84 -8.51
C THR A 467 -20.18 2.71 -9.29
N LEU A 468 -19.38 1.78 -9.82
CA LEU A 468 -19.91 0.56 -10.43
C LEU A 468 -20.44 -0.40 -9.35
N LYS A 469 -21.69 -0.86 -9.52
CA LYS A 469 -22.37 -1.80 -8.64
C LYS A 469 -22.81 -3.03 -9.44
N ASN A 470 -22.82 -4.17 -8.77
CA ASN A 470 -23.35 -5.43 -9.28
C ASN A 470 -24.32 -5.99 -8.22
N ASN A 471 -25.55 -6.31 -8.61
CA ASN A 471 -26.57 -6.88 -7.74
C ASN A 471 -26.81 -8.39 -8.00
N GLY A 472 -25.90 -9.05 -8.72
CA GLY A 472 -26.01 -10.45 -9.11
C GLY A 472 -26.77 -10.68 -10.42
N ARG A 473 -27.60 -9.72 -10.87
CA ARG A 473 -28.32 -9.82 -12.15
C ARG A 473 -27.71 -8.95 -13.25
N TYR A 474 -27.23 -7.76 -12.90
CA TYR A 474 -26.57 -6.86 -13.84
C TYR A 474 -25.66 -5.86 -13.13
N CYS A 475 -24.72 -5.31 -13.90
CA CYS A 475 -23.91 -4.17 -13.48
C CYS A 475 -24.63 -2.84 -13.79
N TYR A 476 -24.50 -1.87 -12.90
CA TYR A 476 -25.04 -0.52 -13.08
C TYR A 476 -24.13 0.51 -12.41
N LEU A 477 -24.19 1.76 -12.87
CA LEU A 477 -23.47 2.88 -12.27
C LEU A 477 -24.38 3.56 -11.25
N LYS A 478 -23.86 3.83 -10.06
CA LYS A 478 -24.55 4.58 -9.02
C LYS A 478 -23.89 5.93 -8.82
N GLN A 479 -24.71 6.99 -8.78
CA GLN A 479 -24.26 8.33 -8.41
C GLN A 479 -23.63 8.32 -7.02
N SER A 480 -22.49 9.00 -6.91
CA SER A 480 -21.82 9.30 -5.64
C SER A 480 -21.83 10.80 -5.38
N ASP A 481 -21.48 11.24 -4.18
CA ASP A 481 -21.38 12.67 -3.83
C ASP A 481 -20.43 13.47 -4.73
N TYR A 482 -19.52 12.77 -5.43
CA TYR A 482 -18.49 13.36 -6.28
C TYR A 482 -18.85 13.30 -7.75
N THR A 483 -19.98 12.66 -8.09
CA THR A 483 -20.34 12.44 -9.48
C THR A 483 -20.44 13.77 -10.20
N ASN A 484 -19.70 13.88 -11.29
CA ASN A 484 -19.77 15.02 -12.19
C ASN A 484 -20.29 14.52 -13.53
N ILE A 485 -21.39 15.14 -13.97
CA ILE A 485 -22.00 14.88 -15.26
C ILE A 485 -21.92 16.20 -16.03
N SER A 486 -21.52 16.13 -17.28
CA SER A 486 -21.38 17.31 -18.15
C SER A 486 -21.71 16.94 -19.58
N ARG A 487 -22.28 17.89 -20.35
CA ARG A 487 -22.46 17.69 -21.80
C ARG A 487 -21.08 17.55 -22.44
N TRP A 488 -20.91 16.53 -23.26
CA TRP A 488 -19.71 16.34 -24.04
C TRP A 488 -19.93 17.00 -25.40
N LYS A 489 -19.30 18.16 -25.61
CA LYS A 489 -19.21 18.77 -26.94
C LYS A 489 -18.16 17.99 -27.72
N ASN A 490 -18.53 17.42 -28.87
CA ASN A 490 -17.57 16.89 -29.83
C ASN A 490 -16.66 18.06 -30.22
N ILE A 491 -15.37 17.93 -29.92
CA ILE A 491 -14.29 18.79 -30.45
C ILE A 491 -13.67 17.97 -31.58
#